data_AF-A0AAW9SJU4-F1
#
_entry.id   AF-A0AAW9SJU4-F1
#
_cell.length_a   1.000
_cell.length_b   1.000
_cell.length_c   1.000
_cell.angle_alpha   90.00
_cell.angle_beta   90.00
_cell.angle_gamma   90.00
#
_symmetry.space_group_name_H-M   'P 1'
#
loop_
_entity.id
_entity.type
_entity.pdbx_description
1 polymer ?
#
loop_
_entity_poly.entity_id
_entity_poly.type
_entity_poly.pdbx_seq_one_letter_code
_entity_poly.pdbx_strand_id
1 'polypeptide(L)'
;MTILKPILALALAGSLAGCVDAPIGPDKSQDRNTFDRDDLSQMRAGIWVDPNGCDHWIIDDGVEGYLSGRLDKYGKPVCSGVAPPTIATGDFKQGSTSIIGDPL
;
A
#
# COMPACT_ATOMS: atom_id res chain seq x y z
N MET A 1 14.04 0.18 41.33
CA MET A 1 14.63 -0.79 40.36
C MET A 1 13.73 -2.00 40.07
N THR A 2 12.71 -2.29 40.88
CA THR A 2 11.80 -3.44 40.68
C THR A 2 10.79 -3.26 39.55
N ILE A 3 10.40 -2.02 39.23
CA ILE A 3 9.40 -1.71 38.19
C ILE A 3 10.01 -1.67 36.77
N LEU A 4 11.33 -1.49 36.66
CA LEU A 4 12.02 -1.43 35.37
C LEU A 4 12.06 -2.80 34.66
N LYS A 5 12.16 -3.88 35.43
CA LYS A 5 12.20 -5.26 34.93
C LYS A 5 10.91 -5.70 34.24
N PRO A 6 9.70 -5.51 34.82
CA PRO A 6 8.46 -5.87 34.14
C PRO A 6 8.20 -4.99 32.92
N ILE A 7 8.55 -3.70 32.94
CA ILE A 7 8.42 -2.82 31.77
C ILE A 7 9.30 -3.32 30.61
N LEU A 8 10.56 -3.65 30.91
CA LEU A 8 11.48 -4.16 29.89
C LEU A 8 11.03 -5.52 29.33
N ALA A 9 10.50 -6.40 30.18
CA ALA A 9 9.95 -7.68 29.76
C ALA A 9 8.71 -7.50 28.87
N LEU A 10 7.82 -6.55 29.20
CA LEU A 10 6.63 -6.25 28.41
C LEU A 10 7.00 -5.62 27.05
N ALA A 11 7.96 -4.70 27.04
CA ALA A 11 8.46 -4.08 25.81
C ALA A 11 9.12 -5.12 24.89
N LEU A 12 9.91 -6.04 25.44
CA LEU A 12 10.52 -7.12 24.67
C LEU A 12 9.45 -8.06 24.10
N ALA A 13 8.48 -8.49 24.92
CA ALA A 13 7.38 -9.33 24.46
C ALA A 13 6.53 -8.64 23.37
N GLY A 14 6.26 -7.33 23.52
CA GLY A 14 5.57 -6.53 22.50
C GLY A 14 6.36 -6.39 21.20
N SER A 15 7.68 -6.23 21.27
CA SER A 15 8.53 -6.13 20.07
C SER A 15 8.59 -7.43 19.25
N LEU A 16 8.41 -8.60 19.88
CA LEU A 16 8.29 -9.89 19.17
C LEU A 16 6.88 -10.15 18.62
N ALA A 17 5.86 -9.42 19.07
CA ALA A 17 4.47 -9.62 18.64
C ALA A 17 4.18 -9.07 17.23
N GLY A 18 5.08 -8.28 16.64
CA GLY A 18 4.93 -7.75 15.27
C GLY A 18 5.08 -8.80 14.16
N CYS A 19 5.64 -9.98 14.45
CA CYS A 19 5.79 -11.08 13.48
C CYS A 19 4.53 -11.96 13.38
N VAL A 20 3.33 -11.36 13.49
CA VAL A 20 2.10 -12.09 13.23
C VAL A 20 1.68 -11.83 11.78
N ASP A 21 1.79 -12.84 10.93
CA ASP A 21 1.03 -12.92 9.69
C ASP A 21 -0.45 -13.05 10.06
N ALA A 22 -1.04 -11.98 10.59
CA ALA A 22 -2.46 -11.93 10.88
C ALA A 22 -3.17 -12.23 9.56
N PRO A 23 -3.98 -13.30 9.46
CA PRO A 23 -4.57 -13.68 8.19
C PRO A 23 -5.47 -12.55 7.69
N ILE A 24 -4.97 -11.75 6.75
CA ILE A 24 -5.76 -10.74 6.08
C ILE A 24 -6.73 -11.53 5.19
N GLY A 25 -8.01 -11.54 5.57
CA GLY A 25 -9.05 -12.32 4.90
C GLY A 25 -9.15 -12.06 3.38
N PRO A 26 -10.00 -12.82 2.67
CA PRO A 26 -10.13 -12.73 1.22
C PRO A 26 -10.66 -11.36 0.75
N ASP A 27 -11.38 -10.65 1.63
CA ASP A 27 -11.86 -9.31 1.35
C ASP A 27 -10.75 -8.28 1.56
N LYS A 28 -10.22 -7.78 0.43
CA LYS A 28 -9.23 -6.70 0.37
C LYS A 28 -9.85 -5.33 0.08
N SER A 29 -11.18 -5.22 0.13
CA SER A 29 -11.88 -3.95 -0.09
C SER A 29 -11.87 -3.03 1.12
N GLN A 30 -11.52 -3.54 2.30
CA GLN A 30 -11.49 -2.79 3.53
C GLN A 30 -10.09 -2.61 4.06
N ASP A 31 -9.77 -1.36 4.38
CA ASP A 31 -8.65 -1.02 5.22
C ASP A 31 -8.95 -1.36 6.69
N ARG A 32 -8.12 -2.26 7.24
CA ARG A 32 -8.25 -2.80 8.60
C ARG A 32 -7.24 -2.19 9.56
N ASN A 33 -6.47 -1.20 9.13
CA ASN A 33 -5.52 -0.54 9.99
C ASN A 33 -6.25 0.27 11.09
N THR A 34 -5.56 0.52 12.19
CA THR A 34 -6.08 1.32 13.32
C THR A 34 -5.84 2.82 13.14
N PHE A 35 -4.95 3.17 12.22
CA PHE A 35 -4.56 4.52 11.82
C PHE A 35 -4.53 4.54 10.30
N ASP A 36 -4.86 5.68 9.69
CA ASP A 36 -4.92 5.83 8.22
C ASP A 36 -5.95 4.86 7.62
N ARG A 37 -7.23 5.24 7.64
CA ARG A 37 -8.33 4.36 7.18
C ARG A 37 -9.08 5.07 6.08
N ASP A 38 -8.57 4.91 4.88
CA ASP A 38 -9.09 5.61 3.73
C ASP A 38 -9.92 4.68 2.84
N ASP A 39 -10.91 5.27 2.17
CA ASP A 39 -11.71 4.56 1.19
C ASP A 39 -11.10 4.76 -0.20
N LEU A 40 -10.90 3.65 -0.93
CA LEU A 40 -10.35 3.62 -2.28
C LEU A 40 -11.02 4.61 -3.25
N SER A 41 -12.30 4.96 -3.04
CA SER A 41 -13.01 5.92 -3.90
C SER A 41 -12.53 7.36 -3.77
N GLN A 42 -11.81 7.69 -2.69
CA GLN A 42 -11.27 9.02 -2.42
C GLN A 42 -9.80 9.15 -2.84
N MET A 43 -9.14 8.03 -3.12
CA MET A 43 -7.73 7.97 -3.49
C MET A 43 -7.50 8.26 -4.98
N ARG A 44 -6.28 8.67 -5.30
CA ARG A 44 -5.85 8.91 -6.68
C ARG A 44 -4.90 7.83 -7.17
N ALA A 45 -5.27 7.22 -8.29
CA ALA A 45 -4.39 6.29 -8.98
C ALA A 45 -3.41 7.04 -9.89
N GLY A 46 -2.14 6.61 -9.86
CA GLY A 46 -1.19 6.84 -10.93
C GLY A 46 -1.15 5.67 -11.91
N ILE A 47 -0.14 5.67 -12.78
CA ILE A 47 0.14 4.59 -13.72
C ILE A 47 1.51 4.02 -13.43
N TRP A 48 1.58 2.71 -13.20
CA TRP A 48 2.81 1.95 -13.29
C TRP A 48 2.90 1.25 -14.64
N VAL A 49 4.03 1.35 -15.32
CA VAL A 49 4.27 0.68 -16.59
C VAL A 49 5.08 -0.58 -16.33
N ASP A 50 4.53 -1.75 -16.67
CA ASP A 50 5.20 -3.03 -16.48
C ASP A 50 6.40 -3.22 -17.44
N PRO A 51 7.22 -4.28 -17.29
CA PRO A 51 8.35 -4.54 -18.18
C PRO A 51 7.97 -4.76 -19.65
N ASN A 52 6.70 -5.08 -19.95
CA ASN A 52 6.20 -5.22 -21.31
C ASN A 52 5.73 -3.88 -21.91
N GLY A 53 5.75 -2.80 -21.12
CA GLY A 53 5.32 -1.47 -21.53
C GLY A 53 3.83 -1.21 -21.32
N CYS A 54 3.12 -2.06 -20.57
CA CYS A 54 1.68 -1.93 -20.38
C CYS A 54 1.32 -1.33 -19.02
N ASP A 55 0.22 -0.58 -19.02
CA ASP A 55 -0.23 0.27 -17.93
C ASP A 55 -0.97 -0.55 -16.87
N HIS A 56 -0.67 -0.24 -15.61
CA HIS A 56 -1.41 -0.67 -14.43
C HIS A 56 -1.80 0.55 -13.62
N TRP A 57 -3.04 0.58 -13.14
CA TRP A 57 -3.44 1.52 -12.10
C TRP A 57 -2.70 1.15 -10.82
N ILE A 58 -2.07 2.13 -10.18
CA ILE A 58 -1.36 1.96 -8.92
C ILE A 58 -1.78 3.05 -7.94
N ILE A 59 -2.01 2.63 -6.70
CA ILE A 59 -2.17 3.50 -5.52
C ILE A 59 -1.22 2.95 -4.47
N ASP A 60 -0.49 3.86 -3.84
CA ASP A 60 0.42 3.62 -2.73
C ASP A 60 -0.05 4.47 -1.55
N ASP A 61 -0.61 3.81 -0.54
CA ASP A 61 -1.11 4.44 0.69
C ASP A 61 -0.08 4.30 1.83
N GLY A 62 1.20 4.09 1.47
CA GLY A 62 2.28 3.90 2.42
C GLY A 62 2.48 2.43 2.79
N VAL A 63 1.71 1.91 3.75
CA VAL A 63 1.82 0.48 4.13
C VAL A 63 1.02 -0.40 3.19
N GLU A 64 -0.12 0.10 2.71
CA GLU A 64 -1.03 -0.56 1.79
C GLU A 64 -0.77 -0.15 0.34
N GLY A 65 -0.90 -1.10 -0.58
CA GLY A 65 -0.74 -0.86 -2.01
C GLY A 65 -1.82 -1.56 -2.82
N TYR A 66 -2.37 -0.84 -3.81
CA TYR A 66 -3.38 -1.36 -4.72
C TYR A 66 -2.89 -1.30 -6.16
N LEU A 67 -3.08 -2.41 -6.88
CA LEU A 67 -2.68 -2.52 -8.26
C LEU A 67 -3.72 -3.28 -9.07
N SER A 68 -4.07 -2.73 -10.23
CA SER A 68 -4.98 -3.38 -11.18
C SER A 68 -4.54 -3.08 -12.61
N GLY A 69 -4.64 -4.07 -13.49
CA GLY A 69 -4.34 -3.88 -14.91
C GLY A 69 -5.27 -2.83 -15.54
N ARG A 70 -4.70 -1.86 -16.26
CA ARG A 70 -5.51 -0.91 -17.02
C ARG A 70 -5.95 -1.56 -18.31
N LEU A 71 -7.24 -1.87 -18.41
CA LEU A 71 -7.82 -2.53 -19.57
C LEU A 71 -8.59 -1.54 -20.45
N ASP A 72 -8.57 -1.79 -21.75
CA ASP A 72 -9.47 -1.13 -22.69
C ASP A 72 -10.90 -1.69 -22.57
N LYS A 73 -11.83 -1.11 -23.33
CA LYS A 73 -13.25 -1.54 -23.36
C LYS A 73 -13.46 -2.98 -23.87
N TYR A 74 -12.43 -3.62 -24.41
CA TYR A 74 -12.43 -5.00 -24.90
C TYR A 74 -11.69 -5.96 -23.96
N GLY A 75 -11.23 -5.47 -22.80
CA GLY A 75 -10.48 -6.27 -21.83
C GLY A 75 -9.02 -6.51 -22.22
N LYS A 76 -8.46 -5.77 -23.19
CA LYS A 76 -7.04 -5.86 -23.54
C LYS A 76 -6.21 -4.90 -22.68
N PRO A 77 -4.96 -5.25 -22.32
CA PRO A 77 -4.06 -4.32 -21.65
C PRO A 77 -3.86 -3.04 -22.47
N VAL A 78 -3.92 -1.90 -21.80
CA VAL A 78 -3.53 -0.61 -22.36
C VAL A 78 -2.02 -0.48 -22.24
N CYS A 79 -1.32 -0.08 -23.30
CA CYS A 79 0.13 0.15 -23.28
C CYS A 79 0.36 1.55 -23.87
N SER A 80 0.22 2.58 -23.04
CA SER A 80 0.05 3.97 -23.50
C SER A 80 1.36 4.71 -23.76
N GLY A 81 2.47 4.23 -23.20
CA GLY A 81 3.77 4.90 -23.26
C GLY A 81 3.85 6.17 -22.40
N VAL A 82 2.97 6.31 -21.39
CA VAL A 82 2.97 7.47 -20.48
C VAL A 82 4.26 7.61 -19.65
N ALA A 83 4.98 6.50 -19.43
CA ALA A 83 6.29 6.46 -18.79
C ALA A 83 7.14 5.31 -19.38
N PRO A 84 8.46 5.29 -19.15
CA PRO A 84 9.31 4.15 -19.47
C PRO A 84 8.88 2.87 -18.71
N PRO A 85 9.22 1.67 -19.20
CA PRO A 85 8.99 0.43 -18.48
C PRO A 85 9.58 0.49 -17.06
N THR A 86 8.91 -0.15 -16.11
CA THR A 86 9.23 -0.24 -14.68
C THR A 86 9.07 1.06 -13.87
N ILE A 87 8.51 2.11 -14.47
CA ILE A 87 8.32 3.42 -13.82
C ILE A 87 6.86 3.63 -13.44
N ALA A 88 6.63 4.16 -12.24
CA ALA A 88 5.36 4.71 -11.80
C ALA A 88 5.32 6.23 -12.02
N THR A 89 4.18 6.75 -12.47
CA THR A 89 3.96 8.17 -12.75
C THR A 89 2.57 8.61 -12.28
N GLY A 90 2.42 9.91 -12.02
CA GLY A 90 1.21 10.50 -11.44
C GLY A 90 1.24 10.61 -9.92
N ASP A 91 0.11 11.00 -9.34
CA ASP A 91 -0.04 11.32 -7.92
C ASP A 91 -0.45 10.07 -7.10
N PHE A 92 0.26 8.96 -7.32
CA PHE A 92 -0.13 7.65 -6.79
C PHE A 92 0.07 7.51 -5.27
N LYS A 93 0.82 8.43 -4.63
CA LYS A 93 1.10 8.42 -3.19
C LYS A 93 0.17 9.31 -2.35
N GLN A 94 -0.76 10.05 -2.95
CA GLN A 94 -1.50 11.12 -2.26
C GLN A 94 -2.25 10.70 -0.98
N GLY A 95 -2.66 9.44 -0.85
CA GLY A 95 -3.35 8.94 0.34
C GLY A 95 -2.43 8.81 1.56
N SER A 96 -1.14 8.58 1.34
CA SER A 96 -0.18 8.23 2.39
C SER A 96 0.01 9.31 3.45
N THR A 97 -0.10 8.94 4.73
CA THR A 97 0.28 9.81 5.84
C THR A 97 1.79 9.82 6.10
N SER A 98 2.34 10.97 6.49
CA SER A 98 3.78 11.13 6.78
C SER A 98 4.25 10.46 8.09
N ILE A 99 3.33 9.85 8.85
CA ILE A 99 3.59 9.33 10.20
C ILE A 99 3.70 7.80 10.20
N ILE A 100 2.83 7.12 9.46
CA ILE A 100 2.78 5.64 9.36
C ILE A 100 2.97 5.19 7.91
N GLY A 101 2.58 6.02 6.94
CA GLY A 101 2.83 5.79 5.53
C GLY A 101 4.19 6.30 5.05
N ASP A 102 4.41 6.18 3.75
CA ASP A 102 5.60 6.63 3.06
C ASP A 102 5.65 8.17 3.04
N PRO A 103 6.80 8.79 3.35
CA PRO A 103 6.98 10.22 3.11
C PRO A 103 6.87 10.51 1.60
N LEU A 104 6.04 11.50 1.25
CA LEU A 104 5.90 12.05 -0.10
C LEU A 104 7.18 12.74 -0.56
#